data_AF-A0A4U0FHW6-F1
#
_entry.id   AF-A0A4U0FHW6-F1
#
_cell.length_a   1.000
_cell.length_b   1.000
_cell.length_c   1.000
_cell.angle_alpha   90.00
_cell.angle_beta   90.00
_cell.angle_gamma   90.00
#
_symmetry.space_group_name_H-M   'P 1'
#
loop_
_entity.id
_entity.type
_entity.pdbx_description
1 polymer ?
#
loop_
_entity_poly.entity_id
_entity_poly.type
_entity_poly.pdbx_seq_one_letter_code
_entity_poly.pdbx_strand_id
1 'polypeptide(L)'
;MDTLPCKGCRGLCCGPVPVTETELRSIKKYVKSMSSIRRSQLQNQERFYGTCIFYEQDHDRCGIHSARPSICRAFGLYQNLVCFRKPEAAGMENFHAKERSAGILSVDYTWRDF
;
A
#
# COMPACT_ATOMS: atom_id res chain seq x y z
N MET A 1 -4.90 16.24 10.09
CA MET A 1 -5.15 14.82 9.75
C MET A 1 -4.49 13.98 10.82
N ASP A 2 -5.26 13.15 11.51
CA ASP A 2 -4.71 12.19 12.48
C ASP A 2 -3.68 11.29 11.81
N THR A 3 -2.48 11.22 12.39
CA THR A 3 -1.44 10.32 11.90
C THR A 3 -1.68 8.93 12.48
N LEU A 4 -1.77 7.91 11.62
CA LEU A 4 -1.90 6.52 12.06
C LEU A 4 -0.57 6.03 12.67
N PRO A 5 -0.63 5.17 13.72
CA PRO A 5 0.56 4.67 14.40
C PRO A 5 1.24 3.55 13.59
N CYS A 6 1.72 3.85 12.38
CA CYS A 6 2.34 2.85 11.49
C CYS A 6 3.69 2.34 12.00
N LYS A 7 4.44 3.17 12.75
CA LYS A 7 5.73 2.76 13.34
C LYS A 7 5.53 1.61 14.32
N GLY A 8 6.34 0.56 14.19
CA GLY A 8 6.22 -0.69 14.94
C GLY A 8 5.04 -1.58 14.53
N CYS A 9 4.27 -1.22 13.49
CA CYS A 9 3.13 -2.01 13.02
C CYS A 9 3.57 -3.24 12.21
N ARG A 10 4.83 -3.26 11.72
CA ARG A 10 5.38 -4.35 10.91
C ARG A 10 4.54 -4.68 9.67
N GLY A 11 3.84 -3.67 9.14
CA GLY A 11 3.09 -3.80 7.90
C GLY A 11 1.91 -4.74 7.98
N LEU A 12 1.32 -4.96 9.17
CA LEU A 12 0.15 -5.84 9.33
C LEU A 12 -1.05 -5.45 8.46
N CYS A 13 -1.15 -4.18 8.04
CA CYS A 13 -2.15 -3.72 7.05
C CYS A 13 -1.60 -3.60 5.61
N CYS A 14 -0.32 -3.85 5.40
CA CYS A 14 0.36 -3.75 4.10
C CYS A 14 0.33 -5.11 3.40
N GLY A 15 -0.88 -5.57 3.06
CA GLY A 15 -1.13 -6.84 2.38
C GLY A 15 -1.40 -6.69 0.88
N PRO A 16 -1.97 -7.74 0.24
CA PRO A 16 -2.45 -7.66 -1.12
C PRO A 16 -3.65 -6.73 -1.16
N VAL A 17 -3.70 -5.85 -2.15
CA VAL A 17 -4.77 -4.85 -2.27
C VAL A 17 -5.24 -4.74 -3.71
N PRO A 18 -6.54 -4.55 -3.95
CA PRO A 18 -7.04 -4.26 -5.28
C PRO A 18 -6.47 -2.93 -5.77
N VAL A 19 -6.13 -2.87 -7.05
CA VAL A 19 -5.66 -1.66 -7.73
C VAL A 19 -6.45 -1.44 -9.01
N THR A 20 -6.73 -0.18 -9.32
CA THR A 20 -7.34 0.20 -10.60
C THR A 20 -6.28 0.37 -11.69
N GLU A 21 -6.68 0.42 -12.95
CA GLU A 21 -5.75 0.65 -14.07
C GLU A 21 -5.04 2.02 -13.96
N THR A 22 -5.75 3.03 -13.45
CA THR A 22 -5.20 4.37 -13.21
C THR A 22 -4.16 4.35 -12.09
N GLU A 23 -4.43 3.62 -11.00
CA GLU A 23 -3.49 3.46 -9.89
C GLU A 23 -2.26 2.66 -10.31
N LEU A 24 -2.44 1.57 -11.05
CA LEU A 24 -1.34 0.76 -11.56
C LEU A 24 -0.40 1.60 -12.45
N ARG A 25 -0.95 2.43 -13.35
CA ARG A 25 -0.16 3.37 -14.16
C ARG A 25 0.62 4.38 -13.30
N SER A 26 0.00 4.90 -12.24
CA SER A 26 0.65 5.80 -11.29
C SER A 26 1.81 5.12 -10.56
N ILE A 27 1.61 3.89 -10.08
CA ILE A 27 2.65 3.09 -9.42
C ILE A 27 3.79 2.79 -10.39
N LYS A 28 3.50 2.34 -11.62
CA LYS A 28 4.51 2.12 -12.66
C LYS A 28 5.35 3.37 -12.93
N LYS A 29 4.71 4.53 -13.06
CA LYS A 29 5.43 5.80 -13.25
C LYS A 29 6.32 6.12 -12.04
N TYR A 30 5.81 5.93 -10.83
CA TYR A 30 6.57 6.18 -9.61
C TYR A 30 7.79 5.24 -9.48
N VAL A 31 7.61 3.94 -9.70
CA VAL A 31 8.69 2.94 -9.62
C VAL A 31 9.74 3.18 -10.70
N LYS A 32 9.35 3.59 -11.91
CA LYS A 32 10.30 3.99 -12.97
C LYS A 32 11.15 5.20 -12.60
N SER A 33 10.60 6.12 -11.79
CA SER A 33 11.34 7.29 -11.29
C SER A 33 12.16 7.01 -10.04
N MET A 34 12.02 5.83 -9.45
CA MET A 34 12.74 5.42 -8.25
C MET A 34 14.22 5.17 -8.59
N SER A 35 15.14 5.59 -7.71
CA SER A 35 16.55 5.28 -7.89
C SER A 35 16.78 3.76 -7.87
N SER A 36 17.75 3.29 -8.66
CA SER A 36 18.09 1.86 -8.77
C SER A 36 18.41 1.24 -7.41
N ILE A 37 19.14 1.97 -6.56
CA ILE A 37 19.48 1.57 -5.19
C ILE A 37 18.20 1.35 -4.38
N ARG A 38 17.28 2.32 -4.41
CA ARG A 38 16.04 2.26 -3.64
C ARG A 38 15.12 1.14 -4.10
N ARG A 39 15.01 0.95 -5.43
CA ARG A 39 14.25 -0.15 -6.03
C ARG A 39 14.82 -1.50 -5.60
N SER A 40 16.14 -1.67 -5.68
CA SER A 40 16.84 -2.88 -5.25
C SER A 40 16.61 -3.19 -3.76
N GLN A 41 16.69 -2.16 -2.89
CA GLN A 41 16.40 -2.32 -1.45
C GLN A 41 14.97 -2.76 -1.16
N LEU A 42 13.98 -2.29 -1.92
CA LEU A 42 12.60 -2.74 -1.76
C LEU A 42 12.39 -4.16 -2.30
N GLN A 43 13.04 -4.50 -3.40
CA GLN A 43 12.88 -5.78 -4.08
C GLN A 43 13.52 -6.95 -3.31
N ASN A 44 14.67 -6.72 -2.68
CA ASN A 44 15.48 -7.78 -2.07
C ASN A 44 15.18 -8.03 -0.58
N GLN A 45 14.10 -7.46 -0.04
CA GLN A 45 13.64 -7.77 1.31
C GLN A 45 13.03 -9.18 1.35
N GLU A 46 13.37 -9.96 2.36
CA GLU A 46 12.68 -11.21 2.68
C GLU A 46 11.28 -10.89 3.21
N ARG A 47 10.23 -11.46 2.63
CA ARG A 47 8.83 -11.14 2.99
C ARG A 47 8.02 -12.40 3.24
N PHE A 48 7.10 -12.32 4.19
CA PHE A 48 6.04 -13.32 4.30
C PHE A 48 5.08 -13.21 3.11
N TYR A 49 4.56 -14.36 2.69
CA TYR A 49 3.55 -14.43 1.62
C TYR A 49 2.36 -13.50 1.93
N GLY A 50 1.90 -12.78 0.91
CA GLY A 50 0.84 -11.78 1.04
C GLY A 50 1.31 -10.40 1.52
N THR A 51 2.55 -10.22 1.97
CA THR A 51 3.07 -8.87 2.28
C THR A 51 3.22 -8.05 1.00
N CYS A 52 2.78 -6.79 1.03
CA CYS A 52 2.90 -5.88 -0.10
C CYS A 52 4.36 -5.75 -0.56
N ILE A 53 4.61 -5.91 -1.86
CA ILE A 53 5.95 -5.83 -2.45
C ILE A 53 6.65 -4.47 -2.22
N PHE A 54 5.87 -3.42 -2.00
CA PHE A 54 6.38 -2.07 -1.75
C PHE A 54 6.42 -1.68 -0.27
N TYR A 55 6.05 -2.56 0.65
CA TYR A 55 6.22 -2.28 2.07
C TYR A 55 7.70 -2.35 2.44
N GLU A 56 8.23 -1.32 3.07
CA GLU A 56 9.59 -1.31 3.56
C GLU A 56 9.62 -1.69 5.03
N GLN A 57 10.11 -2.89 5.29
CA GLN A 57 10.10 -3.51 6.61
C GLN A 57 11.02 -2.80 7.58
N ASP A 58 12.23 -2.43 7.14
CA ASP A 58 13.25 -1.83 8.01
C ASP A 58 12.80 -0.51 8.67
N HIS A 59 11.88 0.21 8.03
CA HIS A 59 11.45 1.54 8.46
C HIS A 59 9.94 1.65 8.70
N ASP A 60 9.20 0.55 8.66
CA ASP A 60 7.74 0.53 8.83
C ASP A 60 6.99 1.53 7.94
N ARG A 61 7.40 1.67 6.67
CA ARG A 61 6.80 2.65 5.76
C ARG A 61 6.50 2.07 4.39
N CYS A 62 5.64 2.76 3.65
CA CYS A 62 5.33 2.40 2.27
C CYS A 62 6.37 3.00 1.32
N GLY A 63 7.04 2.16 0.54
CA GLY A 63 8.03 2.56 -0.46
C GLY A 63 7.45 3.35 -1.63
N ILE A 64 6.12 3.34 -1.81
CA ILE A 64 5.40 4.09 -2.86
C ILE A 64 4.37 5.07 -2.27
N HIS A 65 4.67 5.71 -1.13
CA HIS A 65 3.69 6.50 -0.37
C HIS A 65 2.81 7.45 -1.22
N SER A 66 3.42 8.24 -2.11
CA SER A 66 2.69 9.21 -2.94
C SER A 66 1.85 8.54 -4.05
N ALA A 67 2.18 7.32 -4.44
CA ALA A 67 1.49 6.52 -5.46
C ALA A 67 0.63 5.40 -4.85
N ARG A 68 0.37 5.41 -3.53
CA ARG A 68 -0.47 4.40 -2.88
C ARG A 68 -1.84 4.28 -3.56
N PRO A 69 -2.40 3.06 -3.69
CA PRO A 69 -3.79 2.88 -4.07
C PRO A 69 -4.74 3.67 -3.15
N SER A 70 -5.88 4.09 -3.68
CA SER A 70 -6.93 4.82 -2.94
C SER A 70 -7.38 4.05 -1.70
N ILE A 71 -7.55 2.73 -1.79
CA ILE A 71 -7.89 1.88 -0.65
C ILE A 71 -6.83 1.95 0.47
N CYS A 72 -5.54 1.98 0.11
CA CYS A 72 -4.45 2.14 1.08
C CYS A 72 -4.40 3.55 1.70
N ARG A 73 -4.84 4.58 0.96
CA ARG A 73 -4.96 5.96 1.47
C ARG A 73 -6.17 6.12 2.39
N ALA A 74 -7.24 5.36 2.13
CA ALA A 74 -8.46 5.33 2.92
C ALA A 74 -8.31 4.51 4.21
N PHE A 75 -7.40 3.53 4.24
CA PHE A 75 -7.20 2.68 5.40
C PHE A 75 -6.91 3.49 6.68
N GLY A 76 -7.65 3.17 7.74
CA GLY A 76 -7.64 3.83 9.04
C GLY A 76 -8.55 5.05 9.16
N LEU A 77 -9.20 5.49 8.08
CA LEU A 77 -10.00 6.73 8.05
C LEU A 77 -11.49 6.49 7.73
N TYR A 78 -11.87 5.28 7.29
CA TYR A 78 -13.24 4.93 6.91
C TYR A 78 -13.77 3.78 7.77
N GLN A 79 -15.09 3.75 7.98
CA GLN A 79 -15.78 2.81 8.87
C GLN A 79 -15.52 1.34 8.50
N ASN A 80 -15.44 1.02 7.21
CA ASN A 80 -15.16 -0.32 6.70
C ASN A 80 -13.67 -0.63 6.50
N LEU A 81 -12.76 0.30 6.82
CA LEU A 81 -11.32 0.15 6.68
C LEU A 81 -10.60 0.58 7.96
N VAL A 82 -10.96 -0.02 9.09
CA VAL A 82 -10.48 0.39 10.42
C VAL A 82 -9.02 -0.02 10.64
N CYS A 83 -8.21 0.89 11.19
CA CYS A 83 -6.90 0.54 11.72
C CYS A 83 -7.06 -0.05 13.13
N PHE A 84 -6.73 -1.32 13.31
CA PHE A 84 -6.85 -2.00 14.62
C PHE A 84 -6.03 -1.35 15.75
N ARG A 85 -4.96 -0.59 15.42
CA ARG A 85 -4.13 0.12 16.40
C ARG A 85 -4.69 1.49 16.80
N LYS A 86 -5.64 2.03 16.04
CA LYS A 86 -6.26 3.34 16.29
C LYS A 86 -7.70 3.34 15.73
N PRO A 87 -8.60 2.49 16.27
CA PRO A 87 -9.95 2.35 15.73
C PRO A 87 -10.77 3.65 15.78
N GLU A 88 -10.50 4.52 16.77
CA GLU A 88 -11.15 5.81 16.96
C GLU A 88 -10.83 6.84 15.87
N ALA A 89 -9.83 6.59 15.02
CA ALA A 89 -9.53 7.45 13.88
C ALA A 89 -10.46 7.22 12.68
N ALA A 90 -11.22 6.12 12.67
CA ALA A 90 -12.14 5.82 11.59
C ALA A 90 -13.34 6.78 11.63
N GLY A 91 -13.65 7.39 10.48
CA GLY A 91 -14.86 8.19 10.31
C GLY A 91 -16.12 7.33 10.23
N MET A 92 -17.26 7.99 10.07
CA MET A 92 -18.58 7.34 9.93
C MET A 92 -18.89 6.90 8.50
N GLU A 93 -18.09 7.31 7.51
CA GLU A 93 -18.32 7.00 6.10
C GLU A 93 -17.68 5.66 5.70
N ASN A 94 -18.30 4.96 4.75
CA ASN A 94 -17.72 3.78 4.10
C ASN A 94 -16.92 4.18 2.86
N PHE A 95 -15.77 3.55 2.68
CA PHE A 95 -14.99 3.69 1.45
C PHE A 95 -15.61 2.85 0.34
N HIS A 96 -15.75 3.48 -0.84
CA HIS A 96 -16.16 2.84 -2.08
C HIS A 96 -15.13 3.15 -3.17
N ALA A 97 -14.62 2.09 -3.82
CA ALA A 97 -13.73 2.25 -4.96
C ALA A 97 -14.45 2.95 -6.12
N LYS A 98 -13.80 3.95 -6.72
CA LYS A 98 -14.38 4.75 -7.82
C LYS A 98 -14.33 4.04 -9.18
N GLU A 99 -13.41 3.08 -9.33
CA GLU A 99 -13.19 2.34 -10.57
C GLU A 99 -13.15 0.84 -10.25
N ARG A 100 -13.35 0.00 -11.28
CA ARG A 100 -13.19 -1.45 -11.15
C ARG A 100 -11.72 -1.79 -10.92
N SER A 101 -11.50 -2.85 -10.14
CA SER A 101 -10.16 -3.42 -9.94
C SER A 101 -9.64 -4.00 -11.25
N ALA A 102 -8.39 -3.68 -11.60
CA ALA A 102 -7.63 -4.31 -12.68
C ALA A 102 -6.96 -5.62 -12.19
N GLY A 103 -6.66 -5.71 -10.89
CA GLY A 103 -6.11 -6.90 -10.25
C GLY A 103 -5.62 -6.61 -8.83
N ILE A 104 -4.93 -7.56 -8.23
CA ILE A 104 -4.41 -7.49 -6.86
C ILE A 104 -2.90 -7.24 -6.87
N LEU A 105 -2.48 -6.14 -6.24
CA LEU A 105 -1.07 -5.83 -6.08
C LEU A 105 -0.38 -6.86 -5.17
N SER A 106 0.82 -7.31 -5.56
CA SER A 106 1.61 -8.37 -4.92
C SER A 106 1.11 -9.79 -5.17
N VAL A 107 0.04 -9.97 -5.93
CA VAL A 107 -0.45 -11.28 -6.40
C VAL A 107 -0.45 -11.31 -7.93
N ASP A 108 -1.28 -10.48 -8.56
CA ASP A 108 -1.37 -10.38 -10.03
C ASP A 108 -0.28 -9.48 -10.59
N TYR A 109 0.11 -8.44 -9.84
CA TYR A 109 1.16 -7.50 -10.22
C TYR A 109 2.33 -7.59 -9.24
N THR A 110 3.47 -8.02 -9.74
CA THR A 110 4.71 -8.28 -8.99
C THR A 110 5.84 -7.39 -9.50
N TRP A 111 7.05 -7.54 -8.95
CA TRP A 111 8.23 -6.82 -9.45
C TRP A 111 8.53 -7.00 -10.94
N ARG A 112 7.99 -8.04 -11.60
CA ARG A 112 8.12 -8.26 -13.05
C ARG A 112 7.32 -7.25 -13.89
N ASP A 113 6.36 -6.58 -13.28
CA ASP A 113 5.42 -5.67 -13.95
C ASP A 113 5.83 -4.18 -13.85
N PHE A 114 6.89 -3.86 -13.10
CA PHE A 114 7.32 -2.50 -12.78
C PHE A 114 8.74 -2.18 -13.26
#